data_AF-A0A1N6EPI3-F1
#
_entry.id   AF-A0A1N6EPI3-F1
#
_cell.length_a   1.000
_cell.length_b   1.000
_cell.length_c   1.000
_cell.angle_alpha   90.00
_cell.angle_beta   90.00
_cell.angle_gamma   90.00
#
_symmetry.space_group_name_H-M   'P 1'
#
loop_
_entity.id
_entity.type
_entity.pdbx_description
1 polymer ?
#
loop_
_entity_poly.entity_id
_entity_poly.type
_entity_poly.pdbx_seq_one_letter_code
_entity_poly.pdbx_strand_id
1 'polypeptide(L)'
;MTDDPIDLDKRRSATAQREAASRRRPAPGQPSAQPDALDAAMLAEPARSWIEVMEKWRFLLDRYAATPGADTRVQTLVRRALGDLDRLRKREERK
;
A
#
# COMPACT_ATOMS: atom_id res chain seq x y z
N MET A 1 39.09 31.81 -20.49
CA MET A 1 37.99 31.77 -19.51
C MET A 1 37.35 30.42 -19.63
N THR A 2 37.69 29.50 -18.72
CA THR A 2 37.03 28.19 -18.61
C THR A 2 36.39 28.20 -17.24
N ASP A 3 35.07 28.37 -17.23
CA ASP A 3 34.25 28.46 -16.03
C ASP A 3 33.74 27.06 -15.73
N ASP A 4 34.55 26.26 -15.03
CA ASP A 4 34.14 24.94 -14.55
C ASP A 4 33.32 25.12 -13.26
N PRO A 5 32.03 24.75 -13.24
CA PRO A 5 31.21 24.94 -12.04
C PRO A 5 31.67 23.99 -10.95
N ILE A 6 32.03 24.56 -9.80
CA ILE A 6 32.39 23.82 -8.59
C ILE A 6 31.17 23.03 -8.11
N ASP A 7 31.22 21.71 -8.28
CA ASP A 7 30.27 20.78 -7.70
C ASP A 7 30.45 20.71 -6.17
N LEU A 8 29.61 21.47 -5.46
CA LEU A 8 29.60 21.59 -3.99
C LEU A 8 29.01 20.36 -3.29
N ASP A 9 28.44 19.37 -4.00
CA ASP A 9 27.80 18.21 -3.38
C ASP A 9 28.79 17.14 -2.90
N LYS A 10 30.08 17.24 -3.26
CA LYS A 10 31.11 16.27 -2.84
C LYS A 10 31.38 16.21 -1.32
N ARG A 11 30.90 17.17 -0.53
CA ARG A 11 31.07 17.19 0.94
C ARG A 11 29.81 16.86 1.75
N ARG A 12 28.70 16.50 1.09
CA ARG A 12 27.45 16.23 1.81
C ARG A 12 27.46 14.80 2.38
N SER A 13 27.82 14.66 3.65
CA SER A 13 27.66 13.41 4.40
C SER A 13 26.19 13.01 4.48
N ALA A 14 25.92 11.69 4.50
CA ALA A 14 24.57 11.11 4.46
C ALA A 14 23.59 11.68 5.52
N THR A 15 24.13 12.22 6.62
CA THR A 15 23.38 12.88 7.69
C THR A 15 22.74 14.19 7.25
N ALA A 16 23.44 15.00 6.44
CA ALA A 16 22.94 16.27 5.91
C ALA A 16 21.91 16.11 4.77
N GLN A 17 21.83 14.93 4.16
CA GLN A 17 20.74 14.58 3.25
C GLN A 17 19.46 14.18 4.01
N ARG A 18 19.59 13.46 5.13
CA ARG A 18 18.45 13.06 5.96
C ARG A 18 17.74 14.24 6.63
N GLU A 19 18.48 15.24 7.09
CA GLU A 19 17.89 16.48 7.63
C GLU A 19 17.19 17.35 6.58
N ALA A 20 17.60 17.27 5.31
CA ALA A 20 16.90 17.95 4.21
C ALA A 20 15.63 17.19 3.78
N ALA A 21 15.65 15.86 3.86
CA ALA A 21 14.47 15.03 3.61
C ALA A 21 13.40 15.21 4.69
N SER A 22 13.78 15.43 5.96
CA SER A 22 12.82 15.62 7.06
C SER A 22 12.07 16.95 7.02
N ARG A 23 12.54 17.94 6.24
CA ARG A 23 11.86 19.24 6.05
C ARG A 23 10.93 19.28 4.84
N ARG A 24 10.89 18.23 4.01
CA ARG A 24 9.89 18.10 2.95
C ARG A 24 8.58 17.64 3.57
N ARG A 25 7.77 18.62 4.00
CA ARG A 25 6.35 18.37 4.25
C ARG A 25 5.77 17.87 2.92
N PRO A 26 5.22 16.64 2.84
CA PRO A 26 4.58 16.19 1.61
C PRO A 26 3.47 17.18 1.28
N ALA A 27 3.45 17.64 0.03
CA ALA A 27 2.34 18.43 -0.47
C ALA A 27 1.04 17.64 -0.25
N PRO A 28 -0.07 18.29 0.13
CA PRO A 28 -1.34 17.59 0.27
C PRO A 28 -1.73 17.03 -1.10
N GLY A 29 -1.54 15.72 -1.30
CA GLY A 29 -1.79 15.05 -2.57
C GLY A 29 -0.71 14.09 -3.05
N GLN A 30 0.46 13.97 -2.39
CA GLN A 30 1.38 12.87 -2.69
C GLN A 30 0.91 11.59 -1.98
N PRO A 31 0.56 10.51 -2.70
CA PRO A 31 0.37 9.21 -2.06
C PRO A 31 1.70 8.82 -1.40
N SER A 32 1.67 8.52 -0.10
CA SER A 32 2.83 8.01 0.61
C SER A 32 3.32 6.75 -0.10
N ALA A 33 4.47 6.86 -0.78
CA ALA A 33 5.08 5.79 -1.58
C ALA A 33 5.78 4.74 -0.71
N GLN A 34 5.20 4.42 0.46
CA GLN A 34 5.55 3.23 1.21
C GLN A 34 4.38 2.26 1.08
N PRO A 35 4.57 1.07 0.48
CA PRO A 35 3.55 0.04 0.52
C PRO A 35 3.19 -0.21 1.99
N ASP A 36 1.90 -0.37 2.27
CA ASP A 36 1.47 -0.74 3.62
C ASP A 36 2.20 -2.05 4.00
N ALA A 37 2.53 -2.26 5.27
CA ALA A 37 3.26 -3.47 5.68
C ALA A 37 2.52 -4.75 5.23
N LEU A 38 1.18 -4.66 5.13
CA LEU A 38 0.32 -5.69 4.56
C LEU A 38 0.47 -5.84 3.04
N ASP A 39 0.62 -4.75 2.28
CA ASP A 39 0.87 -4.79 0.83
C ASP A 39 2.18 -5.55 0.54
N ALA A 40 3.25 -5.25 1.31
CA ALA A 40 4.53 -5.92 1.19
C ALA A 40 4.43 -7.42 1.54
N ALA A 41 3.71 -7.78 2.61
CA ALA A 41 3.48 -9.16 3.00
C ALA A 41 2.67 -9.95 1.96
N MET A 42 1.69 -9.30 1.30
CA MET A 42 0.90 -9.91 0.23
C MET A 42 1.71 -10.21 -1.03
N LEU A 43 2.72 -9.41 -1.33
CA LEU A 43 3.60 -9.58 -2.48
C LEU A 43 4.78 -10.53 -2.22
N ALA A 44 5.17 -10.70 -0.95
CA ALA A 44 6.35 -11.46 -0.58
C ALA A 44 6.15 -12.98 -0.61
N GLU A 45 5.02 -13.48 -0.10
CA GLU A 45 4.81 -14.92 0.09
C GLU A 45 3.42 -15.38 -0.40
N PRO A 46 3.34 -16.52 -1.13
CA PRO A 46 2.07 -17.16 -1.43
C PRO A 46 1.28 -17.47 -0.16
N ALA A 47 -0.04 -17.41 -0.24
CA ALA A 47 -0.89 -17.80 0.88
C ALA A 47 -0.77 -19.29 1.17
N ARG A 48 -0.61 -19.64 2.45
CA ARG A 48 -0.40 -21.02 2.93
C ARG A 48 -1.67 -21.70 3.39
N SER A 49 -2.76 -20.94 3.54
CA SER A 49 -4.07 -21.45 3.93
C SER A 49 -5.21 -20.73 3.21
N TRP A 50 -6.38 -21.37 3.16
CA TRP A 50 -7.58 -20.75 2.61
C TRP A 50 -8.03 -19.54 3.43
N ILE A 51 -7.82 -19.56 4.74
CA ILE A 51 -8.11 -18.43 5.64
C ILE A 51 -7.24 -17.23 5.24
N GLU A 52 -5.95 -17.44 5.04
CA GLU A 52 -5.02 -16.39 4.61
C GLU A 52 -5.39 -15.82 3.23
N VAL A 53 -5.83 -16.67 2.28
CA VAL A 53 -6.37 -16.20 1.00
C VAL A 53 -7.58 -15.29 1.23
N MET A 54 -8.54 -15.70 2.05
CA MET A 54 -9.75 -14.91 2.29
C MET A 54 -9.46 -13.55 2.94
N GLU A 55 -8.47 -13.48 3.85
CA GLU A 55 -8.03 -12.23 4.48
C GLU A 55 -7.37 -11.29 3.47
N LYS A 56 -6.46 -11.82 2.65
CA LYS A 56 -5.80 -11.08 1.55
C LYS A 56 -6.83 -10.51 0.57
N TRP A 57 -7.81 -11.32 0.16
CA TRP A 57 -8.87 -10.88 -0.74
C TRP A 57 -9.79 -9.85 -0.11
N ARG A 58 -10.16 -10.02 1.15
CA ARG A 58 -10.95 -9.04 1.90
C ARG A 58 -10.24 -7.68 1.93
N PHE A 59 -8.96 -7.67 2.26
CA PHE A 59 -8.18 -6.43 2.32
C PHE A 59 -8.14 -5.68 0.97
N LEU A 60 -7.88 -6.40 -0.14
CA LEU A 60 -7.86 -5.80 -1.47
C LEU A 60 -9.23 -5.24 -1.88
N LEU A 61 -10.29 -6.00 -1.58
CA LEU A 61 -11.65 -5.61 -1.89
C LEU A 61 -12.13 -4.41 -1.07
N ASP A 62 -11.80 -4.36 0.22
CA ASP A 62 -12.08 -3.21 1.09
C ASP A 62 -11.36 -1.94 0.55
N ARG A 63 -10.09 -2.06 0.14
CA ARG A 63 -9.33 -0.96 -0.46
C ARG A 63 -9.93 -0.49 -1.78
N TYR A 64 -10.33 -1.43 -2.64
CA TYR A 64 -10.98 -1.09 -3.90
C TYR A 64 -12.32 -0.38 -3.68
N ALA A 65 -13.14 -0.87 -2.75
CA ALA A 65 -14.43 -0.24 -2.42
C ALA A 65 -14.28 1.19 -1.87
N ALA A 66 -13.18 1.47 -1.16
CA ALA A 66 -12.87 2.80 -0.66
C ALA A 66 -12.34 3.78 -1.74
N THR A 67 -12.15 3.32 -2.98
CA THR A 67 -11.56 4.16 -4.05
C THR A 67 -12.60 5.20 -4.54
N PRO A 68 -12.28 6.50 -4.50
CA PRO A 68 -13.18 7.54 -5.00
C PRO A 68 -13.48 7.37 -6.50
N GLY A 69 -14.74 7.50 -6.90
CA GLY A 69 -15.16 7.34 -8.29
C GLY A 69 -15.39 5.89 -8.75
N ALA A 70 -15.35 4.92 -7.84
CA ALA A 70 -15.68 3.53 -8.17
C ALA A 70 -17.15 3.37 -8.61
N ASP A 71 -17.36 2.59 -9.67
CA ASP A 71 -18.70 2.25 -10.19
C ASP A 71 -19.58 1.65 -9.07
N THR A 72 -20.78 2.21 -8.88
CA THR A 72 -21.76 1.78 -7.87
C THR A 72 -22.15 0.31 -8.00
N ARG A 73 -22.19 -0.22 -9.23
CA ARG A 73 -22.42 -1.64 -9.50
C ARG A 73 -21.26 -2.47 -8.96
N VAL A 74 -20.01 -2.04 -9.21
CA VAL A 74 -18.83 -2.75 -8.73
C VAL A 74 -18.76 -2.72 -7.20
N GLN A 75 -19.02 -1.58 -6.57
CA GLN A 75 -19.10 -1.48 -5.10
C GLN A 75 -20.14 -2.44 -4.50
N THR A 76 -21.29 -2.60 -5.17
CA THR A 76 -22.33 -3.55 -4.74
C THR A 76 -21.86 -5.00 -4.85
N LEU A 77 -21.16 -5.36 -5.93
CA LEU A 77 -20.58 -6.69 -6.10
C LEU A 77 -19.48 -6.96 -5.06
N VAL A 78 -18.64 -5.98 -4.78
CA VAL A 78 -17.58 -6.07 -3.76
C VAL A 78 -18.16 -6.33 -2.38
N ARG A 79 -19.18 -5.57 -1.96
CA ARG A 79 -19.86 -5.79 -0.67
C ARG A 79 -20.45 -7.20 -0.56
N ARG A 80 -21.01 -7.73 -1.66
CA ARG A 80 -21.53 -9.11 -1.69
C ARG A 80 -20.40 -10.13 -1.53
N ALA A 81 -19.31 -9.97 -2.28
CA ALA A 81 -18.14 -10.85 -2.20
C ALA A 81 -17.51 -10.85 -0.80
N LEU A 82 -17.41 -9.70 -0.14
CA LEU A 82 -16.93 -9.58 1.23
C LEU A 82 -17.78 -10.38 2.23
N GLY A 83 -19.11 -10.36 2.07
CA GLY A 83 -20.02 -11.17 2.88
C GLY A 83 -19.85 -12.67 2.64
N ASP A 84 -19.64 -13.08 1.39
CA ASP A 84 -19.38 -14.48 1.03
C ASP A 84 -18.06 -14.99 1.62
N LEU A 85 -17.00 -14.17 1.59
CA LEU A 85 -15.71 -14.47 2.21
C LEU A 85 -15.83 -14.65 3.73
N ASP A 86 -16.55 -13.76 4.42
CA ASP A 86 -16.76 -13.88 5.87
C ASP A 86 -17.52 -15.17 6.23
N ARG A 87 -18.55 -15.53 5.45
CA ARG A 87 -19.30 -16.78 5.64
C ARG A 87 -18.40 -18.01 5.49
N LEU A 88 -17.55 -18.03 4.45
CA LEU A 88 -16.63 -19.15 4.21
C LEU A 88 -15.52 -19.22 5.26
N ARG A 89 -14.98 -18.08 5.70
CA ARG A 89 -14.01 -18.03 6.81
C ARG A 89 -14.55 -18.68 8.07
N LYS A 90 -15.74 -18.27 8.51
CA LYS A 90 -16.43 -18.86 9.67
C LYS A 90 -16.71 -20.35 9.50
N ARG A 91 -16.84 -20.85 8.26
CA ARG A 91 -17.02 -22.28 8.00
C ARG A 91 -15.70 -23.04 8.13
N GLU A 92 -14.61 -22.51 7.61
CA GLU A 92 -13.29 -23.13 7.75
C GLU A 92 -12.79 -23.11 9.20
N GLU A 93 -13.04 -22.05 9.96
CA GLU A 93 -12.70 -21.96 11.39
C GLU A 93 -13.42 -23.02 12.26
N ARG A 94 -14.48 -23.65 11.74
CA ARG A 94 -15.27 -24.67 12.43
C ARG A 94 -14.87 -26.11 12.04
N LYS A 95 -13.92 -26.29 11.13
CA LYS A 95 -13.38 -27.59 10.74
C LYS A 95 -12.12 -27.90 11.53
#